data_AF-A0A7W6WNE6-F1
#
_entry.id   AF-A0A7W6WNE6-F1
#
_cell.length_a   1.000
_cell.length_b   1.000
_cell.length_c   1.000
_cell.angle_alpha   90.00
_cell.angle_beta   90.00
_cell.angle_gamma   90.00
#
_symmetry.space_group_name_H-M   'P 1'
#
loop_
_entity.id
_entity.type
_entity.pdbx_description
1 polymer ?
#
loop_
_entity_poly.entity_id
_entity_poly.type
_entity_poly.pdbx_seq_one_letter_code
_entity_poly.pdbx_strand_id
1 'polypeptide(L)'
;MLKVPLLTICIASSLLASVAHSQTLPSVPQGSELDVAAQAMIYARACDIRYKRPSMVWDSKSLFLKYARGTSSNPQAETEKAFKAAQRTATRAYALSDKQITVDFCTRLSAVFKRELGL
;
A
#
# COMPACT_ATOMS: atom_id res chain seq x y z
N MET A 1 23.65 9.53 -59.28
CA MET A 1 24.08 9.04 -57.96
C MET A 1 23.76 10.10 -56.92
N LEU A 2 23.43 9.67 -55.69
CA LEU A 2 22.86 10.39 -54.53
C LEU A 2 21.38 10.81 -54.63
N LYS A 3 20.50 9.88 -54.27
CA LYS A 3 19.15 10.16 -53.75
C LYS A 3 19.27 10.46 -52.26
N VAL A 4 18.83 11.64 -51.84
CA VAL A 4 18.73 12.06 -50.44
C VAL A 4 17.49 11.37 -49.83
N PRO A 5 17.62 10.57 -48.75
CA PRO A 5 16.44 10.08 -48.05
C PRO A 5 15.91 11.16 -47.09
N LEU A 6 14.62 11.45 -47.21
CA LEU A 6 13.83 12.26 -46.28
C LEU A 6 13.95 11.72 -44.85
N LEU A 7 14.44 12.56 -43.93
CA LEU A 7 14.39 12.33 -42.49
C LEU A 7 12.94 12.49 -42.02
N THR A 8 12.25 11.37 -41.82
CA THR A 8 10.95 11.31 -41.15
C THR A 8 11.16 11.63 -39.67
N ILE A 9 10.92 12.88 -39.28
CA ILE A 9 10.86 13.28 -37.88
C ILE A 9 9.51 12.82 -37.33
N CYS A 10 9.47 11.62 -36.77
CA CYS A 10 8.34 11.18 -35.95
C CYS A 10 8.36 11.95 -34.64
N ILE A 11 7.70 13.11 -34.60
CA ILE A 11 7.30 13.74 -33.35
C ILE A 11 6.19 12.85 -32.79
N ALA A 12 6.58 11.85 -32.00
CA ALA A 12 5.65 11.13 -31.14
C ALA A 12 5.10 12.16 -30.16
N SER A 13 3.93 12.71 -30.52
CA SER A 13 3.15 13.62 -29.69
C SER A 13 3.03 12.98 -28.31
N SER A 14 3.70 13.59 -27.36
CA SER A 14 3.69 13.22 -25.95
C SER A 14 2.24 13.29 -25.50
N LEU A 15 1.55 12.15 -25.47
CA LEU A 15 0.37 11.98 -24.65
C LEU A 15 0.85 12.00 -23.20
N LEU A 16 1.14 13.21 -22.71
CA LEU A 16 1.00 13.55 -21.30
C LEU A 16 -0.51 13.50 -21.03
N ALA A 17 -1.05 12.28 -20.96
CA ALA A 17 -2.25 12.05 -20.20
C ALA A 17 -1.83 12.30 -18.74
N SER A 18 -1.99 13.55 -18.31
CA SER A 18 -1.97 13.96 -16.92
C SER A 18 -2.84 12.97 -16.16
N VAL A 19 -2.19 12.05 -15.45
CA VAL A 19 -2.89 11.12 -14.57
C VAL A 19 -3.54 12.02 -13.53
N ALA A 20 -4.85 12.20 -13.65
CA ALA A 20 -5.66 12.82 -12.63
C ALA A 20 -5.30 12.12 -11.32
N HIS A 21 -4.73 12.88 -10.39
CA HIS A 21 -4.19 12.40 -9.15
C HIS A 21 -5.34 11.83 -8.32
N SER A 22 -5.66 10.54 -8.54
CA SER A 22 -6.64 9.80 -7.76
C SER A 22 -6.22 9.90 -6.30
N GLN A 23 -6.96 10.70 -5.54
CA GLN A 23 -6.71 10.92 -4.11
C GLN A 23 -7.01 9.67 -3.26
N THR A 24 -7.50 8.61 -3.89
CA THR A 24 -7.81 7.32 -3.29
C THR A 24 -6.80 6.26 -3.72
N LEU A 25 -6.25 5.54 -2.73
CA LEU A 25 -5.51 4.30 -2.99
C LEU A 25 -6.43 3.28 -3.68
N PRO A 26 -5.92 2.49 -4.65
CA PRO A 26 -6.71 1.53 -5.40
C PRO A 26 -7.34 0.47 -4.49
N SER A 27 -8.40 -0.18 -4.97
CA SER A 27 -8.99 -1.35 -4.31
C SER A 27 -7.97 -2.49 -4.20
N VAL A 28 -8.12 -3.32 -3.17
CA VAL A 28 -7.27 -4.51 -2.99
C VAL A 28 -7.54 -5.49 -4.15
N PRO A 29 -6.51 -5.92 -4.92
CA PRO A 29 -6.68 -6.90 -5.98
C PRO A 29 -7.18 -8.25 -5.45
N GLN A 30 -8.08 -8.89 -6.20
CA GLN A 30 -8.56 -10.23 -5.86
C GLN A 30 -7.41 -11.26 -5.95
N GLY A 31 -7.35 -12.15 -4.96
CA GLY A 31 -6.32 -13.20 -4.87
C GLY A 31 -4.98 -12.72 -4.31
N SER A 32 -4.84 -11.45 -3.93
CA SER A 32 -3.63 -10.89 -3.29
C SER A 32 -3.93 -10.20 -1.96
N GLU A 33 -5.11 -10.44 -1.38
CA GLU A 33 -5.61 -9.69 -0.24
C GLU A 33 -4.73 -9.85 1.00
N LEU A 34 -4.22 -11.06 1.24
CA LEU A 34 -3.32 -11.34 2.36
C LEU A 34 -1.98 -10.63 2.23
N ASP A 35 -1.37 -10.64 1.04
CA ASP A 35 -0.08 -9.99 0.81
C ASP A 35 -0.19 -8.47 0.93
N VAL A 36 -1.26 -7.90 0.36
CA VAL A 36 -1.56 -6.47 0.48
C VAL A 36 -1.82 -6.09 1.93
N ALA A 37 -2.60 -6.89 2.67
CA ALA A 37 -2.86 -6.64 4.09
C ALA A 37 -1.60 -6.80 4.97
N ALA A 38 -0.71 -7.75 4.64
CA ALA A 38 0.57 -7.91 5.32
C ALA A 38 1.45 -6.68 5.14
N GLN A 39 1.58 -6.20 3.90
CA GLN A 39 2.32 -4.98 3.61
C GLN A 39 1.69 -3.77 4.28
N ALA A 40 0.36 -3.69 4.31
CA ALA A 40 -0.34 -2.60 4.96
C ALA A 40 -0.13 -2.56 6.49
N MET A 41 0.06 -3.71 7.15
CA MET A 41 0.46 -3.76 8.57
C MET A 41 1.84 -3.11 8.81
N ILE A 42 2.80 -3.32 7.90
CA ILE A 42 4.13 -2.69 7.97
C ILE A 42 3.97 -1.16 7.90
N TYR A 43 3.20 -0.67 6.92
CA TYR A 43 2.95 0.76 6.76
C TYR A 43 2.18 1.36 7.95
N ALA A 44 1.15 0.67 8.45
CA ALA A 44 0.39 1.10 9.63
C ALA A 44 1.31 1.26 10.85
N ARG A 45 2.22 0.29 11.06
CA ARG A 45 3.19 0.37 12.15
C ARG A 45 4.19 1.50 11.98
N ALA A 46 4.67 1.73 10.77
CA ALA A 46 5.57 2.86 10.49
C ALA A 46 4.88 4.22 10.69
N CYS A 47 3.61 4.35 10.25
CA CYS A 47 2.76 5.50 10.54
C CYS A 47 2.57 5.72 12.05
N ASP A 48 2.38 4.65 12.82
CA ASP A 48 2.27 4.73 14.28
C ASP A 48 3.57 5.22 14.93
N ILE A 49 4.71 4.65 14.54
CA ILE A 49 6.02 5.05 15.07
C ILE A 49 6.30 6.54 14.80
N ARG A 50 6.05 6.99 13.57
CA ARG A 50 6.39 8.34 13.11
C ARG A 50 5.39 9.40 13.55
N TYR A 51 4.10 9.07 13.54
CA TYR A 51 3.00 10.03 13.69
C TYR A 51 1.97 9.67 14.77
N LYS A 52 2.23 8.65 15.62
CA LYS A 52 1.38 8.25 16.76
C LYS A 52 -0.07 7.94 16.33
N ARG A 53 -0.21 6.89 15.52
CA ARG A 53 -1.46 6.43 14.90
C ARG A 53 -1.80 5.00 15.36
N PRO A 54 -1.98 4.75 16.66
CA PRO A 54 -2.13 3.38 17.18
C PRO A 54 -3.39 2.67 16.66
N SER A 55 -4.47 3.39 16.34
CA SER A 55 -5.67 2.81 15.75
C SER A 55 -5.40 2.10 14.42
N MET A 56 -4.52 2.66 13.58
CA MET A 56 -4.17 2.05 12.29
C MET A 56 -3.53 0.67 12.46
N VAL A 57 -2.80 0.44 13.56
CA VAL A 57 -2.17 -0.86 13.86
C VAL A 57 -3.27 -1.89 14.16
N TRP A 58 -4.32 -1.51 14.89
CA TRP A 58 -5.45 -2.38 15.16
C TRP A 58 -6.32 -2.63 13.93
N ASP A 59 -6.57 -1.59 13.14
CA ASP A 59 -7.37 -1.69 11.92
C ASP A 59 -6.67 -2.59 10.90
N SER A 60 -5.36 -2.41 10.68
CA SER A 60 -4.59 -3.26 9.75
C SER A 60 -4.54 -4.73 10.18
N LYS A 61 -4.42 -5.00 11.49
CA LYS A 61 -4.49 -6.37 12.02
C LYS A 61 -5.87 -7.00 11.81
N SER A 62 -6.92 -6.22 12.04
CA SER A 62 -8.31 -6.65 11.81
C SER A 62 -8.58 -6.92 10.34
N LEU A 63 -8.02 -6.09 9.45
CA LEU A 63 -8.14 -6.27 8.01
C LEU A 63 -7.47 -7.55 7.53
N PHE A 64 -6.25 -7.83 8.00
CA PHE A 64 -5.57 -9.09 7.70
C PHE A 64 -6.40 -10.29 8.18
N LEU A 65 -6.93 -10.23 9.40
CA LEU A 65 -7.78 -11.29 9.95
C LEU A 65 -9.04 -11.51 9.11
N LYS A 66 -9.68 -10.44 8.61
CA LYS A 66 -10.83 -10.52 7.70
C LYS A 66 -10.50 -11.38 6.49
N TYR A 67 -9.38 -11.12 5.82
CA TYR A 67 -8.97 -11.88 4.63
C TYR A 67 -8.52 -13.30 4.98
N ALA A 68 -7.79 -13.48 6.09
CA ALA A 68 -7.31 -14.79 6.52
C ALA A 68 -8.47 -15.78 6.83
N ARG A 69 -9.62 -15.28 7.28
CA ARG A 69 -10.83 -16.10 7.49
C ARG A 69 -11.35 -16.75 6.22
N GLY A 70 -11.08 -16.18 5.04
CA GLY A 70 -11.50 -16.74 3.75
C GLY A 70 -10.56 -17.80 3.19
N THR A 71 -9.35 -17.92 3.72
CA THR A 71 -8.25 -18.66 3.05
C THR A 71 -7.44 -19.58 3.95
N SER A 72 -7.54 -19.45 5.29
CA SER A 72 -6.77 -20.24 6.25
C SER A 72 -7.66 -21.05 7.19
N SER A 73 -7.22 -22.26 7.55
CA SER A 73 -7.85 -23.09 8.57
C SER A 73 -7.61 -22.59 10.00
N ASN A 74 -6.59 -21.76 10.22
CA ASN A 74 -6.34 -21.07 11.49
C ASN A 74 -6.02 -19.59 11.26
N PRO A 75 -7.04 -18.75 10.98
CA PRO A 75 -6.85 -17.35 10.64
C PRO A 75 -6.15 -16.54 11.74
N GLN A 76 -6.40 -16.86 13.00
CA GLN A 76 -5.84 -16.16 14.15
C GLN A 76 -4.32 -16.37 14.24
N ALA A 77 -3.86 -17.61 14.08
CA ALA A 77 -2.43 -17.92 14.12
C ALA A 77 -1.67 -17.26 12.96
N GLU A 78 -2.21 -17.31 11.74
CA GLU A 78 -1.61 -16.64 10.59
C GLU A 78 -1.59 -15.12 10.75
N THR A 79 -2.66 -14.54 11.29
CA THR A 79 -2.70 -13.10 11.59
C THR A 79 -1.62 -12.70 12.60
N GLU A 80 -1.47 -13.45 13.69
CA GLU A 80 -0.48 -13.14 14.72
C GLU A 80 0.96 -13.30 14.19
N LYS A 81 1.20 -14.33 13.38
CA LYS A 81 2.47 -14.56 12.70
C LYS A 81 2.82 -13.38 11.77
N ALA A 82 1.89 -12.96 10.91
CA ALA A 82 2.07 -11.83 10.01
C ALA A 82 2.26 -10.51 10.77
N PHE A 83 1.48 -10.29 11.84
CA PHE A 83 1.60 -9.12 12.68
C PHE A 83 2.98 -9.01 13.35
N LYS A 84 3.49 -10.11 13.93
CA LYS A 84 4.85 -10.17 14.49
C LYS A 84 5.92 -9.93 13.44
N ALA A 85 5.74 -10.43 12.22
CA ALA A 85 6.66 -10.16 11.12
C ALA A 85 6.67 -8.67 10.76
N ALA A 86 5.50 -8.04 10.63
CA ALA A 86 5.38 -6.61 10.35
C ALA A 86 6.04 -5.74 11.43
N GLN A 87 5.90 -6.12 12.72
CA GLN A 87 6.54 -5.44 13.84
C GLN A 87 8.08 -5.48 13.75
N ARG A 88 8.66 -6.60 13.30
CA ARG A 88 10.11 -6.72 13.12
C ARG A 88 10.60 -5.88 11.94
N THR A 89 9.82 -5.80 10.86
CA THR A 89 10.19 -5.04 9.65
C THR A 89 10.08 -3.53 9.85
N ALA A 90 8.98 -3.05 10.43
CA ALA A 90 8.68 -1.63 10.60
C ALA A 90 9.44 -1.02 11.80
N THR A 91 10.76 -1.01 11.73
CA THR A 91 11.62 -0.38 12.75
C THR A 91 11.52 1.15 12.71
N ARG A 92 12.03 1.82 13.76
CA ARG A 92 12.14 3.30 13.76
C ARG A 92 13.02 3.81 12.60
N ALA A 93 14.11 3.11 12.29
CA ALA A 93 14.97 3.47 11.17
C ALA A 93 14.19 3.38 9.83
N TYR A 94 13.45 2.29 9.60
CA TYR A 94 12.59 2.13 8.43
C TYR A 94 11.54 3.26 8.32
N ALA A 95 10.83 3.54 9.42
CA ALA A 95 9.76 4.54 9.43
C ALA A 95 10.26 5.96 9.10
N LEU A 96 11.52 6.27 9.44
CA LEU A 96 12.13 7.57 9.20
C LEU A 96 12.86 7.66 7.85
N SER A 97 13.36 6.54 7.30
CA SER A 97 14.08 6.52 6.03
C SER A 97 13.16 6.55 4.81
N ASP A 98 11.96 5.99 4.92
CA ASP A 98 11.00 5.95 3.83
C ASP A 98 10.29 7.32 3.66
N LYS A 99 10.59 7.97 2.53
CA LYS A 99 10.02 9.29 2.17
C LYS A 99 8.55 9.23 1.80
N GLN A 100 8.01 8.05 1.48
CA GLN A 100 6.60 7.88 1.12
C GLN A 100 5.69 7.89 2.35
N ILE A 101 6.24 7.60 3.53
CA ILE A 101 5.52 7.57 4.81
C ILE A 101 5.31 9.00 5.31
N THR A 102 4.36 9.68 4.68
CA THR A 102 3.92 11.05 5.01
C THR A 102 2.61 11.01 5.81
N VAL A 103 2.23 12.14 6.43
CA VAL A 103 0.94 12.27 7.12
C VAL A 103 -0.23 11.98 6.17
N ASP A 104 -0.15 12.48 4.94
CA ASP A 104 -1.20 12.28 3.92
C ASP A 104 -1.30 10.83 3.46
N PHE A 105 -0.16 10.15 3.29
CA PHE A 105 -0.15 8.71 3.04
C PHE A 105 -0.83 7.94 4.17
N CYS A 106 -0.46 8.20 5.42
CA CYS A 106 -1.05 7.53 6.58
C CYS A 106 -2.56 7.80 6.70
N THR A 107 -3.00 9.01 6.39
CA THR A 107 -4.42 9.39 6.39
C THR A 107 -5.19 8.63 5.34
N ARG A 108 -4.68 8.56 4.10
CA ARG A 108 -5.29 7.77 3.01
C ARG A 108 -5.34 6.28 3.32
N LEU A 109 -4.26 5.74 3.89
CA LEU A 109 -4.21 4.34 4.29
C LEU A 109 -5.22 4.02 5.40
N SER A 110 -5.37 4.90 6.39
CA SER A 110 -6.40 4.74 7.43
C SER A 110 -7.81 4.75 6.85
N ALA A 111 -8.09 5.61 5.87
CA ALA A 111 -9.39 5.63 5.19
C ALA A 111 -9.66 4.32 4.42
N VAL A 112 -8.64 3.73 3.80
CA VAL A 112 -8.75 2.40 3.18
C VAL A 112 -9.12 1.35 4.22
N PHE A 113 -8.42 1.31 5.37
CA PHE A 113 -8.74 0.33 6.41
C PHE A 113 -10.19 0.41 6.86
N LYS A 114 -10.68 1.63 7.13
CA LYS A 114 -12.07 1.84 7.55
C LYS A 114 -13.06 1.38 6.49
N ARG A 115 -12.83 1.75 5.22
CA ARG A 115 -13.66 1.31 4.10
C ARG A 115 -13.69 -0.21 3.97
N GLU A 116 -12.54 -0.87 4.02
CA GLU A 116 -12.46 -2.34 3.91
C GLU A 116 -13.07 -3.05 5.13
N LEU A 117 -13.07 -2.43 6.30
CA LEU A 117 -13.65 -2.98 7.53
C LEU A 117 -15.13 -2.61 7.73
N GLY A 118 -15.66 -1.65 6.97
CA GLY A 118 -17.02 -1.12 7.13
C GLY A 118 -17.18 -0.25 8.39
N LEU A 119 -16.15 0.54 8.73
CA LEU A 119 -16.09 1.45 9.88
C LEU A 119 -16.27 2.93 9.50
#